data_AF-A0A2H0DZM0-F1
#
_entry.id   AF-A0A2H0DZM0-F1
#
_cell.length_a   1.000
_cell.length_b   1.000
_cell.length_c   1.000
_cell.angle_alpha   90.00
_cell.angle_beta   90.00
_cell.angle_gamma   90.00
#
_symmetry.space_group_name_H-M   'P 1'
#
loop_
_entity.id
_entity.type
_entity.pdbx_description
1 polymer ?
#
loop_
_entity_poly.entity_id
_entity_poly.type
_entity_poly.pdbx_seq_one_letter_code
_entity_poly.pdbx_strand_id
1 'polypeptide(L)'
;MNTAFQQFGFVAQEKNIVGTGSMYPTWSKGSPGKDKIELTKEVVSTAGFLPYPNGIKIGNQRFFGHTLGRGDIITWRNEATWALTSQDGAEPAGLLKRLIGLPGDTIELKEGIVYLNGQPQKEPYIAKPRSTFGESFLQECEPVIVPEDTVFAMGDNRKGSADSREVGFAPISDIDFVIPLSKQAGKLDKNWHDPANDLEDTAKIKLDKEKYLELLNEKRKETGARLLKYQPKLEKSAELRGEIILKFDDFSFEATRSGYTMVRAMSDSGYSNITWGEAPDLGYFEADELIGNQFEFPDSKKFLLNNDYQEIGIAEVEGMLNGCPAQVIVQHFAGYVPPNYNVSDIEGWENNLARLKEILPSWENIKNSPNLYREHKDQAERIIYIMNLRISRIGAIASRMRANQWLASEEKKFVEEDEGLYNEQQELAKLLNSYNW
;
A
#
# COMPACT_ATOMS: atom_id res chain seq x y z
N MET A 1 -32.15 -46.52 -8.36
CA MET A 1 -32.49 -45.10 -8.58
C MET A 1 -31.41 -44.16 -8.04
N ASN A 2 -30.93 -44.31 -6.80
CA ASN A 2 -30.00 -43.35 -6.19
C ASN A 2 -28.66 -43.14 -6.94
N THR A 3 -28.09 -44.19 -7.55
CA THR A 3 -26.82 -44.12 -8.30
C THR A 3 -26.90 -43.34 -9.61
N ALA A 4 -28.02 -43.43 -10.33
CA ALA A 4 -28.22 -42.69 -11.58
C ALA A 4 -28.39 -41.17 -11.33
N PHE A 5 -29.13 -40.80 -10.28
CA PHE A 5 -29.30 -39.39 -9.89
C PHE A 5 -27.97 -38.75 -9.43
N GLN A 6 -27.10 -39.52 -8.78
CA GLN A 6 -25.74 -39.09 -8.45
C GLN A 6 -24.88 -38.90 -9.70
N GLN A 7 -24.94 -39.84 -10.66
CA GLN A 7 -24.19 -39.76 -11.91
C GLN A 7 -24.57 -38.54 -12.77
N PHE A 8 -25.83 -38.11 -12.74
CA PHE A 8 -26.30 -36.93 -13.45
C PHE A 8 -26.16 -35.61 -12.67
N GLY A 9 -25.56 -35.62 -11.47
CA GLY A 9 -25.34 -34.42 -10.67
C GLY A 9 -26.60 -33.78 -10.08
N PHE A 10 -27.67 -34.56 -9.88
CA PHE A 10 -28.90 -34.07 -9.24
C PHE A 10 -28.84 -34.11 -7.71
N VAL A 11 -27.87 -34.85 -7.16
CA VAL A 11 -27.66 -34.97 -5.72
C VAL A 11 -26.54 -34.05 -5.29
N ALA A 12 -26.80 -33.22 -4.27
CA ALA A 12 -25.80 -32.34 -3.69
C ALA A 12 -24.68 -33.14 -3.02
N GLN A 13 -23.45 -32.69 -3.20
CA GLN A 13 -22.25 -33.21 -2.54
C GLN A 13 -21.86 -32.23 -1.44
N GLU A 14 -21.68 -32.72 -0.22
CA GLU A 14 -21.12 -31.91 0.87
C GLU A 14 -19.67 -31.54 0.55
N LYS A 15 -19.37 -30.24 0.63
CA LYS A 15 -18.02 -29.69 0.47
C LYS A 15 -17.67 -28.88 1.72
N ASN A 16 -16.41 -28.97 2.11
CA ASN A 16 -15.86 -28.15 3.18
C ASN A 16 -15.72 -26.70 2.71
N ILE A 17 -16.08 -25.78 3.58
CA ILE A 17 -15.82 -24.35 3.44
C ILE A 17 -14.65 -24.01 4.34
N VAL A 18 -13.61 -23.41 3.76
CA VAL A 18 -12.38 -23.06 4.49
C VAL A 18 -12.43 -21.66 5.08
N GLY A 19 -11.62 -21.43 6.11
CA GLY A 19 -11.65 -20.23 6.95
C GLY A 19 -11.06 -18.95 6.35
N THR A 20 -10.75 -18.91 5.05
CA THR A 20 -10.19 -17.72 4.37
C THR A 20 -11.11 -16.49 4.40
N GLY A 21 -12.40 -16.67 4.68
CA GLY A 21 -13.33 -15.56 4.91
C GLY A 21 -13.80 -14.81 3.66
N SER A 22 -13.43 -15.25 2.46
CA SER A 22 -13.83 -14.61 1.19
C SER A 22 -15.35 -14.59 0.97
N MET A 23 -16.08 -15.53 1.57
CA MET A 23 -17.54 -15.61 1.52
C MET A 23 -18.22 -15.18 2.84
N TYR A 24 -17.53 -14.44 3.71
CA TYR A 24 -18.16 -13.81 4.87
C TYR A 24 -19.12 -12.71 4.41
N PRO A 25 -20.35 -12.60 4.94
CA PRO A 25 -20.92 -13.26 6.12
C PRO A 25 -21.74 -14.52 5.83
N THR A 26 -21.83 -14.97 4.57
CA THR A 26 -22.52 -16.23 4.21
C THR A 26 -21.96 -17.41 4.97
N TRP A 27 -20.63 -17.46 5.16
CA TRP A 27 -19.98 -18.34 6.14
C TRP A 27 -19.03 -17.55 7.05
N SER A 28 -18.82 -18.03 8.27
CA SER A 28 -17.89 -17.42 9.23
C SER A 28 -16.46 -17.38 8.70
N LYS A 29 -15.69 -16.36 9.11
CA LYS A 29 -14.23 -16.37 8.97
C LYS A 29 -13.62 -17.45 9.87
N GLY A 30 -12.40 -17.88 9.57
CA GLY A 30 -11.63 -18.77 10.44
C GLY A 30 -11.19 -18.11 11.74
N SER A 31 -10.47 -18.85 12.57
CA SER A 31 -10.04 -18.39 13.88
C SER A 31 -9.12 -17.14 13.77
N PRO A 32 -9.35 -16.09 14.57
CA PRO A 32 -8.50 -14.89 14.55
C PRO A 32 -7.03 -15.19 14.84
N GLY A 33 -6.13 -14.44 14.20
CA GLY A 33 -4.68 -14.52 14.45
C GLY A 33 -3.93 -15.61 13.68
N LYS A 34 -4.65 -16.50 12.97
CA LYS A 34 -4.05 -17.45 12.03
C LYS A 34 -3.61 -16.78 10.75
N ASP A 35 -2.53 -17.27 10.15
CA ASP A 35 -2.12 -16.84 8.82
C ASP A 35 -2.99 -17.45 7.71
N LYS A 36 -2.82 -16.96 6.48
CA LYS A 36 -3.59 -17.40 5.31
C LYS A 36 -3.48 -18.91 5.07
N ILE A 37 -2.30 -19.51 5.27
CA ILE A 37 -2.06 -20.94 5.05
C ILE A 37 -2.79 -21.76 6.11
N GLU A 38 -2.73 -21.36 7.37
CA GLU A 38 -3.48 -21.98 8.46
C GLU A 38 -4.99 -21.90 8.22
N LEU A 39 -5.49 -20.75 7.75
CA LEU A 39 -6.90 -20.53 7.41
C LEU A 39 -7.37 -21.41 6.24
N THR A 40 -6.50 -21.73 5.26
CA THR A 40 -6.85 -22.67 4.17
C THR A 40 -7.09 -24.10 4.66
N LYS A 41 -6.54 -24.48 5.82
CA LYS A 41 -6.67 -25.82 6.42
C LYS A 41 -7.82 -25.90 7.42
N GLU A 42 -8.32 -24.76 7.90
CA GLU A 42 -9.43 -24.69 8.85
C GLU A 42 -10.78 -24.80 8.12
N VAL A 43 -11.57 -25.80 8.48
CA VAL A 43 -12.95 -25.95 7.99
C VAL A 43 -13.90 -25.20 8.92
N VAL A 44 -14.58 -24.17 8.39
CA VAL A 44 -15.53 -23.34 9.15
C VAL A 44 -16.98 -23.79 8.96
N SER A 45 -17.27 -24.53 7.88
CA SER A 45 -18.61 -25.03 7.59
C SER A 45 -18.57 -26.16 6.56
N THR A 46 -19.73 -26.78 6.31
CA THR A 46 -19.98 -27.62 5.14
C THR A 46 -21.24 -27.14 4.42
N ALA A 47 -21.27 -27.31 3.11
CA ALA A 47 -22.46 -27.02 2.31
C ALA A 47 -22.63 -28.03 1.17
N GLY A 48 -23.89 -28.32 0.83
CA GLY A 48 -24.24 -29.22 -0.25
C GLY A 48 -24.27 -28.50 -1.61
N PHE A 49 -23.30 -28.82 -2.47
CA PHE A 49 -23.20 -28.29 -3.83
C PHE A 49 -23.71 -29.28 -4.87
N LEU A 50 -24.48 -28.82 -5.85
CA LEU A 50 -24.76 -29.62 -7.04
C LEU A 50 -23.51 -29.66 -7.93
N PRO A 51 -23.09 -30.83 -8.43
CA PRO A 51 -22.11 -30.88 -9.51
C PRO A 51 -22.59 -30.03 -10.70
N TYR A 52 -21.67 -29.37 -11.38
CA TYR A 52 -21.96 -28.59 -12.58
C TYR A 52 -20.97 -28.98 -13.69
N PRO A 53 -21.43 -29.08 -14.95
CA PRO A 53 -22.82 -29.06 -15.39
C PRO A 53 -23.55 -30.37 -15.04
N ASN A 54 -24.66 -30.28 -14.31
CA ASN A 54 -25.56 -31.43 -14.05
C ASN A 54 -26.61 -31.59 -15.15
N GLY A 55 -27.42 -32.65 -15.07
CA GLY A 55 -28.44 -32.94 -16.06
C GLY A 55 -28.05 -34.07 -17.01
N ILE A 56 -28.96 -34.38 -17.92
CA ILE A 56 -28.84 -35.48 -18.87
C ILE A 56 -28.38 -34.92 -20.21
N LYS A 57 -27.21 -35.36 -20.69
CA LYS A 57 -26.69 -34.97 -22.01
C LYS A 57 -27.23 -35.93 -23.08
N ILE A 58 -27.97 -35.42 -24.05
CA ILE A 58 -28.47 -36.15 -25.23
C ILE A 58 -27.99 -35.39 -26.46
N GLY A 59 -27.07 -36.00 -27.22
CA GLY A 59 -26.35 -35.29 -28.29
C GLY A 59 -25.56 -34.10 -27.75
N ASN A 60 -25.76 -32.93 -28.35
CA ASN A 60 -25.13 -31.66 -27.93
C ASN A 60 -25.98 -30.87 -26.92
N GLN A 61 -27.17 -31.34 -26.58
CA GLN A 61 -28.07 -30.65 -25.67
C GLN A 61 -28.08 -31.30 -24.29
N ARG A 62 -28.24 -30.46 -23.26
CA ARG A 62 -28.31 -30.85 -21.87
C ARG A 62 -29.70 -30.53 -21.33
N PHE A 63 -30.35 -31.54 -20.77
CA PHE A 63 -31.72 -31.45 -20.27
C PHE A 63 -31.76 -31.55 -18.75
N PHE A 64 -32.71 -30.85 -18.15
CA PHE A 64 -33.00 -30.85 -16.70
C PHE A 64 -31.85 -30.38 -15.79
N GLY A 65 -30.73 -29.92 -16.37
CA GLY A 65 -29.62 -29.33 -15.63
C GLY A 65 -29.99 -27.97 -15.04
N HIS A 66 -29.22 -27.56 -14.03
CA HIS A 66 -29.29 -26.20 -13.50
C HIS A 66 -28.78 -25.22 -14.56
N THR A 67 -29.52 -24.12 -14.75
CA THR A 67 -29.07 -22.98 -15.56
C THR A 67 -28.52 -21.94 -14.61
N LEU A 68 -27.28 -21.50 -14.83
CA LEU A 68 -26.63 -20.52 -13.95
C LEU A 68 -27.45 -19.23 -13.91
N GLY A 69 -27.60 -18.69 -12.70
CA GLY A 69 -28.30 -17.44 -12.43
C GLY A 69 -27.51 -16.53 -11.52
N ARG A 70 -27.79 -15.23 -11.59
CA ARG A 70 -27.21 -14.24 -10.67
C ARG A 70 -27.60 -14.57 -9.23
N GLY A 71 -26.64 -14.47 -8.32
CA GLY A 71 -26.77 -14.85 -6.92
C GLY A 71 -26.44 -16.31 -6.63
N ASP A 72 -26.29 -17.18 -7.64
CA ASP A 72 -25.77 -18.53 -7.44
C ASP A 72 -24.37 -18.47 -6.82
N ILE A 73 -24.05 -19.41 -5.94
CA ILE A 73 -22.68 -19.57 -5.43
C ILE A 73 -22.04 -20.69 -6.24
N ILE A 74 -20.91 -20.40 -6.88
CA ILE A 74 -20.20 -21.31 -7.77
C ILE A 74 -18.79 -21.59 -7.24
N THR A 75 -18.24 -22.74 -7.62
CA THR A 75 -16.80 -22.96 -7.57
C THR A 75 -16.24 -23.05 -8.97
N TRP A 76 -15.12 -22.40 -9.26
CA TRP A 76 -14.36 -22.65 -10.50
C TRP A 76 -12.88 -22.92 -10.22
N ARG A 77 -12.26 -23.70 -11.11
CA ARG A 77 -10.88 -24.18 -11.00
C ARG A 77 -10.19 -24.17 -12.35
N ASN A 78 -9.12 -23.40 -12.44
CA ASN A 78 -8.23 -23.36 -13.59
C ASN A 78 -6.82 -22.90 -13.18
N GLU A 79 -5.92 -22.81 -14.15
CA GLU A 79 -4.52 -22.40 -13.94
C GLU A 79 -4.42 -21.03 -13.25
N ALA A 80 -5.30 -20.07 -13.58
CA ALA A 80 -5.31 -18.75 -12.95
C ALA A 80 -5.70 -18.84 -11.47
N THR A 81 -6.73 -19.62 -11.12
CA THR A 81 -7.08 -19.82 -9.70
C THR A 81 -6.00 -20.54 -8.92
N TRP A 82 -5.31 -21.50 -9.54
CA TRP A 82 -4.19 -22.19 -8.91
C TRP A 82 -3.03 -21.25 -8.66
N ALA A 83 -2.62 -20.49 -9.67
CA ALA A 83 -1.55 -19.51 -9.54
C ALA A 83 -1.84 -18.49 -8.44
N LEU A 84 -3.08 -18.02 -8.31
CA LEU A 84 -3.52 -17.09 -7.27
C LEU A 84 -3.53 -17.72 -5.87
N THR A 85 -4.04 -18.95 -5.75
CA THR A 85 -4.23 -19.62 -4.45
C THR A 85 -2.98 -20.30 -3.93
N SER A 86 -2.01 -20.63 -4.79
CA SER A 86 -0.72 -21.20 -4.39
C SER A 86 0.34 -20.15 -4.04
N GLN A 87 0.00 -18.86 -4.12
CA GLN A 87 0.87 -17.81 -3.64
C GLN A 87 1.22 -18.05 -2.16
N ASP A 88 2.42 -17.65 -1.77
CA ASP A 88 2.94 -17.79 -0.40
C ASP A 88 3.05 -19.23 0.13
N GLY A 89 2.97 -20.25 -0.74
CA GLY A 89 3.20 -21.66 -0.39
C GLY A 89 1.96 -22.41 0.09
N ALA A 90 0.76 -21.87 -0.13
CA ALA A 90 -0.49 -22.63 0.03
C ALA A 90 -0.70 -23.65 -1.10
N GLU A 91 -1.54 -24.66 -0.85
CA GLU A 91 -1.90 -25.64 -1.87
C GLU A 91 -2.82 -25.02 -2.94
N PRO A 92 -2.59 -25.30 -4.25
CA PRO A 92 -3.48 -24.84 -5.30
C PRO A 92 -4.94 -25.25 -5.07
N ALA A 93 -5.84 -24.28 -5.16
CA ALA A 93 -7.27 -24.44 -4.91
C ALA A 93 -8.13 -23.67 -5.92
N GLY A 94 -9.41 -24.02 -5.97
CA GLY A 94 -10.40 -23.24 -6.71
C GLY A 94 -10.93 -22.06 -5.92
N LEU A 95 -11.65 -21.18 -6.61
CA LEU A 95 -12.37 -20.09 -5.98
C LEU A 95 -13.82 -20.49 -5.72
N LEU A 96 -14.34 -20.11 -4.56
CA LEU A 96 -15.76 -20.15 -4.20
C LEU A 96 -16.27 -18.71 -4.17
N LYS A 97 -17.27 -18.38 -4.99
CA LYS A 97 -17.75 -17.00 -5.22
C LYS A 97 -19.22 -16.97 -5.58
N ARG A 98 -19.84 -15.80 -5.47
CA ARG A 98 -21.20 -15.54 -5.93
C ARG A 98 -21.20 -14.98 -7.35
N LEU A 99 -22.04 -15.53 -8.22
CA LEU A 99 -22.23 -15.09 -9.59
C LEU A 99 -22.96 -13.74 -9.61
N ILE A 100 -22.32 -12.73 -10.20
CA ILE A 100 -22.84 -11.36 -10.31
C ILE A 100 -23.31 -11.06 -11.74
N GLY A 101 -22.50 -11.44 -12.75
CA GLY A 101 -22.78 -11.20 -14.17
C GLY A 101 -22.82 -12.48 -15.00
N LEU A 102 -23.76 -12.53 -15.94
CA LEU A 102 -23.93 -13.57 -16.96
C LEU A 102 -23.47 -13.03 -18.34
N PRO A 103 -23.27 -13.91 -19.35
CA PRO A 103 -22.93 -13.47 -20.71
C PRO A 103 -23.81 -12.31 -21.22
N GLY A 104 -23.15 -11.29 -21.76
CA GLY A 104 -23.78 -10.07 -22.27
C GLY A 104 -24.06 -8.99 -21.23
N ASP A 105 -23.89 -9.27 -19.93
CA ASP A 105 -24.03 -8.25 -18.90
C ASP A 105 -22.90 -7.23 -18.94
N THR A 106 -23.22 -5.98 -18.65
CA THR A 106 -22.24 -4.94 -18.33
C THR A 106 -22.09 -4.82 -16.82
N ILE A 107 -20.86 -4.92 -16.31
CA ILE A 107 -20.51 -4.75 -14.91
C ILE A 107 -19.67 -3.48 -14.77
N GLU A 108 -20.01 -2.65 -13.79
CA GLU A 108 -19.31 -1.41 -13.50
C GLU A 108 -19.30 -1.17 -11.98
N LEU A 109 -18.22 -0.57 -11.46
CA LEU A 109 -18.08 -0.26 -10.04
C LEU A 109 -18.07 1.26 -9.86
N LYS A 110 -18.92 1.77 -8.96
CA LYS A 110 -18.97 3.19 -8.58
C LYS A 110 -19.23 3.35 -7.08
N GLU A 111 -18.39 4.11 -6.39
CA GLU A 111 -18.62 4.54 -5.01
C GLU A 111 -18.98 3.37 -4.05
N GLY A 112 -18.27 2.24 -4.21
CA GLY A 112 -18.49 1.04 -3.41
C GLY A 112 -19.64 0.14 -3.88
N ILE A 113 -20.33 0.48 -4.98
CA ILE A 113 -21.55 -0.17 -5.47
C ILE A 113 -21.28 -0.87 -6.80
N VAL A 114 -21.81 -2.10 -6.94
CA VAL A 114 -21.88 -2.80 -8.22
C VAL A 114 -23.06 -2.26 -9.04
N TYR A 115 -22.79 -1.87 -10.27
CA TYR A 115 -23.79 -1.58 -11.29
C TYR A 115 -23.84 -2.73 -12.29
N LEU A 116 -25.03 -3.27 -12.50
CA LEU A 116 -25.31 -4.33 -13.46
C LEU A 116 -26.24 -3.76 -14.53
N ASN A 117 -25.78 -3.73 -15.78
CA ASN A 117 -26.51 -3.15 -16.91
C ASN A 117 -27.01 -1.72 -16.62
N GLY A 118 -26.16 -0.92 -15.96
CA GLY A 118 -26.46 0.46 -15.56
C GLY A 118 -27.38 0.60 -14.34
N GLN A 119 -27.78 -0.48 -13.68
CA GLN A 119 -28.61 -0.43 -12.47
C GLN A 119 -27.78 -0.73 -11.21
N PRO A 120 -27.83 0.13 -10.18
CA PRO A 120 -27.14 -0.13 -8.91
C PRO A 120 -27.75 -1.36 -8.21
N GLN A 121 -26.89 -2.24 -7.72
CA GLN A 121 -27.31 -3.48 -7.06
C GLN A 121 -27.46 -3.30 -5.54
N LYS A 122 -28.51 -3.92 -5.00
CA LYS A 122 -28.70 -4.13 -3.57
C LYS A 122 -28.26 -5.54 -3.23
N GLU A 123 -27.25 -5.67 -2.40
CA GLU A 123 -26.54 -6.92 -2.20
C GLU A 123 -26.58 -7.34 -0.72
N PRO A 124 -27.70 -7.88 -0.22
CA PRO A 124 -27.86 -8.18 1.22
C PRO A 124 -26.86 -9.21 1.76
N TYR A 125 -26.14 -9.90 0.88
CA TYR A 125 -25.12 -10.88 1.21
C TYR A 125 -23.72 -10.30 1.43
N ILE A 126 -23.46 -9.01 1.17
CA ILE A 126 -22.11 -8.46 1.35
C ILE A 126 -21.83 -8.13 2.82
N ALA A 127 -20.57 -8.21 3.24
CA ALA A 127 -20.19 -7.97 4.63
C ALA A 127 -20.48 -6.55 5.13
N LYS A 128 -20.36 -5.55 4.24
CA LYS A 128 -20.54 -4.14 4.53
C LYS A 128 -21.14 -3.42 3.31
N PRO A 129 -22.06 -2.46 3.49
CA PRO A 129 -22.55 -1.64 2.38
C PRO A 129 -21.41 -0.83 1.76
N ARG A 130 -21.56 -0.46 0.48
CA ARG A 130 -20.58 0.35 -0.27
C ARG A 130 -19.13 -0.15 -0.16
N SER A 131 -18.92 -1.46 -0.13
CA SER A 131 -17.59 -2.06 0.08
C SER A 131 -16.92 -2.57 -1.20
N THR A 132 -17.53 -2.34 -2.37
CA THR A 132 -17.04 -2.88 -3.64
C THR A 132 -16.27 -1.85 -4.45
N PHE A 133 -14.93 -1.98 -4.45
CA PHE A 133 -14.02 -1.12 -5.22
C PHE A 133 -13.28 -1.91 -6.29
N GLY A 134 -12.76 -1.20 -7.28
CA GLY A 134 -11.97 -1.78 -8.36
C GLY A 134 -10.65 -2.40 -7.91
N GLU A 135 -10.19 -3.36 -8.71
CA GLU A 135 -8.92 -4.08 -8.55
C GLU A 135 -8.19 -4.13 -9.91
N SER A 136 -7.17 -4.98 -10.05
CA SER A 136 -6.28 -5.01 -11.22
C SER A 136 -6.96 -5.24 -12.58
N PHE A 137 -8.07 -5.98 -12.66
CA PHE A 137 -8.80 -6.26 -13.90
C PHE A 137 -9.98 -5.33 -14.13
N LEU A 138 -10.83 -5.11 -13.11
CA LEU A 138 -11.96 -4.20 -13.18
C LEU A 138 -11.69 -2.98 -12.28
N GLN A 139 -11.37 -1.86 -12.91
CA GLN A 139 -11.12 -0.59 -12.23
C GLN A 139 -12.41 0.20 -12.00
N GLU A 140 -12.34 1.20 -11.12
CA GLU A 140 -13.46 2.12 -10.86
C GLU A 140 -13.90 2.80 -12.17
N CYS A 141 -15.20 2.78 -12.46
CA CYS A 141 -15.79 3.40 -13.65
C CYS A 141 -15.23 2.99 -15.02
N GLU A 142 -14.62 1.81 -15.10
CA GLU A 142 -14.26 1.19 -16.36
C GLU A 142 -15.18 -0.01 -16.61
N PRO A 143 -16.36 0.17 -17.23
CA PRO A 143 -17.32 -0.91 -17.40
C PRO A 143 -16.78 -2.03 -18.29
N VAL A 144 -17.04 -3.27 -17.89
CA VAL A 144 -16.68 -4.47 -18.65
C VAL A 144 -17.94 -5.23 -19.07
N ILE A 145 -17.91 -5.81 -20.28
CA ILE A 145 -18.99 -6.68 -20.77
C ILE A 145 -18.55 -8.13 -20.55
N VAL A 146 -19.39 -8.93 -19.89
CA VAL A 146 -19.16 -10.36 -19.67
C VAL A 146 -19.23 -11.08 -21.02
N PRO A 147 -18.12 -11.69 -21.50
CA PRO A 147 -18.11 -12.41 -22.76
C PRO A 147 -19.03 -13.63 -22.76
N GLU A 148 -19.39 -14.09 -23.96
CA GLU A 148 -19.99 -15.42 -24.15
C GLU A 148 -19.16 -16.52 -23.48
N ASP A 149 -19.83 -17.57 -23.04
CA ASP A 149 -19.23 -18.74 -22.35
C ASP A 149 -18.48 -18.43 -21.03
N THR A 150 -18.63 -17.22 -20.47
CA THR A 150 -18.00 -16.82 -19.20
C THR A 150 -19.00 -16.20 -18.23
N VAL A 151 -18.59 -16.04 -16.96
CA VAL A 151 -19.35 -15.34 -15.93
C VAL A 151 -18.46 -14.39 -15.13
N PHE A 152 -19.06 -13.39 -14.50
CA PHE A 152 -18.39 -12.51 -13.54
C PHE A 152 -18.85 -12.86 -12.13
N ALA A 153 -17.92 -13.17 -11.23
CA ALA A 153 -18.25 -13.66 -9.91
C ALA A 153 -17.33 -13.09 -8.82
N MET A 154 -17.92 -12.76 -7.69
CA MET A 154 -17.28 -11.99 -6.62
C MET A 154 -17.49 -12.62 -5.25
N GLY A 155 -16.60 -12.33 -4.30
CA GLY A 155 -16.77 -12.77 -2.91
C GLY A 155 -17.84 -11.94 -2.20
N ASP A 156 -18.47 -12.53 -1.20
CA ASP A 156 -19.40 -11.78 -0.33
C ASP A 156 -18.63 -10.82 0.60
N ASN A 157 -17.39 -11.15 0.95
CA ASN A 157 -16.46 -10.26 1.63
C ASN A 157 -15.63 -9.48 0.61
N ARG A 158 -16.22 -8.43 0.02
CA ARG A 158 -15.64 -7.64 -1.09
C ARG A 158 -14.17 -7.28 -0.87
N LYS A 159 -13.84 -6.69 0.27
CA LYS A 159 -12.47 -6.19 0.53
C LYS A 159 -11.46 -7.29 0.89
N GLY A 160 -11.91 -8.50 1.22
CA GLY A 160 -11.06 -9.63 1.62
C GLY A 160 -11.21 -10.82 0.68
N SER A 161 -11.41 -10.57 -0.62
CA SER A 161 -11.67 -11.62 -1.59
C SER A 161 -11.00 -11.36 -2.92
N ALA A 162 -10.06 -12.24 -3.29
CA ALA A 162 -9.58 -12.35 -4.65
C ALA A 162 -10.68 -12.97 -5.54
N ASP A 163 -11.14 -12.22 -6.55
CA ASP A 163 -12.28 -12.57 -7.40
C ASP A 163 -12.21 -11.94 -8.80
N SER A 164 -13.31 -11.94 -9.57
CA SER A 164 -13.30 -11.47 -10.96
C SER A 164 -12.84 -10.02 -11.15
N ARG A 165 -12.82 -9.19 -10.10
CA ARG A 165 -12.21 -7.85 -10.19
C ARG A 165 -10.70 -7.89 -10.39
N GLU A 166 -10.05 -8.97 -9.95
CA GLU A 166 -8.59 -9.19 -10.06
C GLU A 166 -8.26 -10.20 -11.16
N VAL A 167 -8.97 -11.34 -11.20
CA VAL A 167 -8.63 -12.46 -12.11
C VAL A 167 -9.41 -12.46 -13.42
N GLY A 168 -10.39 -11.56 -13.57
CA GLY A 168 -11.25 -11.48 -14.73
C GLY A 168 -12.39 -12.51 -14.76
N PHE A 169 -12.90 -12.78 -15.97
CA PHE A 169 -14.07 -13.62 -16.17
C PHE A 169 -13.75 -15.10 -15.96
N ALA A 170 -14.66 -15.81 -15.29
CA ALA A 170 -14.57 -17.26 -15.09
C ALA A 170 -15.22 -17.99 -16.28
N PRO A 171 -14.51 -18.86 -17.02
CA PRO A 171 -15.13 -19.70 -18.04
C PRO A 171 -16.18 -20.62 -17.42
N ILE A 172 -17.35 -20.73 -18.07
CA ILE A 172 -18.44 -21.62 -17.60
C ILE A 172 -17.99 -23.08 -17.58
N SER A 173 -17.06 -23.46 -18.47
CA SER A 173 -16.45 -24.78 -18.52
C SER A 173 -15.64 -25.15 -17.28
N ASP A 174 -15.16 -24.16 -16.53
CA ASP A 174 -14.28 -24.36 -15.37
C ASP A 174 -15.07 -24.45 -14.06
N ILE A 175 -16.40 -24.32 -14.13
CA ILE A 175 -17.29 -24.41 -12.97
C ILE A 175 -17.59 -25.88 -12.67
N ASP A 176 -17.20 -26.32 -11.48
CA ASP A 176 -17.38 -27.73 -11.06
C ASP A 176 -18.62 -27.93 -10.18
N PHE A 177 -19.06 -26.88 -9.48
CA PHE A 177 -20.09 -26.97 -8.44
C PHE A 177 -20.90 -25.68 -8.33
N VAL A 178 -22.19 -25.82 -7.99
CA VAL A 178 -23.12 -24.70 -7.79
C VAL A 178 -24.07 -24.92 -6.61
N ILE A 179 -24.34 -23.86 -5.86
CA ILE A 179 -25.48 -23.73 -4.95
C ILE A 179 -26.45 -22.71 -5.58
N PRO A 180 -27.57 -23.18 -6.16
CA PRO A 180 -28.59 -22.30 -6.73
C PRO A 180 -29.10 -21.30 -5.69
N LEU A 181 -29.34 -20.05 -6.07
CA LEU A 181 -29.86 -19.00 -5.18
C LEU A 181 -31.11 -19.46 -4.41
N SER A 182 -32.03 -20.15 -5.08
CA SER A 182 -33.25 -20.70 -4.47
C SER A 182 -33.00 -21.73 -3.35
N LYS A 183 -31.81 -22.35 -3.31
CA LYS A 183 -31.40 -23.29 -2.25
C LYS A 183 -30.63 -22.63 -1.11
N GLN A 184 -30.32 -21.34 -1.22
CA GLN A 184 -29.64 -20.56 -0.18
C GLN A 184 -30.63 -20.06 0.89
N ALA A 185 -31.88 -19.83 0.50
CA ALA A 185 -32.93 -19.28 1.36
C ALA A 185 -33.17 -20.14 2.62
N GLY A 186 -33.32 -19.48 3.77
CA GLY A 186 -33.48 -20.07 5.10
C GLY A 186 -32.25 -20.79 5.66
N LYS A 187 -31.12 -20.81 4.93
CA LYS A 187 -29.90 -21.54 5.29
C LYS A 187 -28.68 -20.62 5.34
N LEU A 188 -28.40 -19.99 4.20
CA LEU A 188 -27.20 -19.18 3.94
C LEU A 188 -27.50 -17.67 3.94
N ASP A 189 -28.77 -17.29 3.99
CA ASP A 189 -29.27 -15.92 4.04
C ASP A 189 -29.49 -15.40 5.47
N LYS A 190 -29.16 -16.20 6.50
CA LYS A 190 -29.42 -15.85 7.90
C LYS A 190 -28.64 -14.63 8.40
N ASN A 191 -27.48 -14.38 7.81
CA ASN A 191 -26.60 -13.28 8.17
C ASN A 191 -26.66 -12.13 7.16
N TRP A 192 -27.64 -12.16 6.24
CA TRP A 192 -27.82 -11.07 5.29
C TRP A 192 -28.29 -9.81 6.02
N HIS A 193 -27.70 -8.67 5.70
CA HIS A 193 -28.13 -7.40 6.24
C HIS A 193 -29.32 -6.87 5.44
N ASP A 194 -30.00 -5.86 6.01
CA ASP A 194 -31.05 -5.13 5.32
C ASP A 194 -30.42 -4.15 4.32
N PRO A 195 -30.62 -4.33 2.99
CA PRO A 195 -29.97 -3.49 1.98
C PRO A 195 -30.80 -2.24 1.65
N ALA A 196 -31.81 -1.89 2.46
CA ALA A 196 -32.72 -0.78 2.21
C ALA A 196 -31.96 0.53 1.93
N ASN A 197 -30.92 0.80 2.72
CA ASN A 197 -30.18 2.06 2.73
C ASN A 197 -28.77 1.97 2.12
N ASP A 198 -28.38 0.81 1.57
CA ASP A 198 -27.02 0.59 1.04
C ASP A 198 -26.61 1.60 -0.06
N LEU A 199 -27.60 2.14 -0.78
CA LEU A 199 -27.39 3.08 -1.86
C LEU A 199 -27.35 4.54 -1.38
N GLU A 200 -27.67 4.82 -0.12
CA GLU A 200 -27.62 6.17 0.43
C GLU A 200 -26.17 6.59 0.75
N ASP A 201 -25.87 7.89 0.68
CA ASP A 201 -24.54 8.40 1.07
C ASP A 201 -24.27 8.24 2.56
N THR A 202 -25.32 8.15 3.38
CA THR A 202 -25.22 7.86 4.83
C THR A 202 -24.64 6.47 5.12
N ALA A 203 -24.66 5.56 4.14
CA ALA A 203 -24.05 4.25 4.24
C ALA A 203 -22.54 4.25 3.96
N LYS A 204 -21.96 5.38 3.51
CA LYS A 204 -20.50 5.51 3.35
C LYS A 204 -19.84 5.44 4.71
N ILE A 205 -18.97 4.45 4.87
CA ILE A 205 -18.20 4.25 6.10
C ILE A 205 -17.14 5.35 6.20
N LYS A 206 -17.02 5.94 7.39
CA LYS A 206 -15.96 6.91 7.70
C LYS A 206 -14.92 6.27 8.60
N LEU A 207 -13.65 6.54 8.29
CA LEU A 207 -12.56 6.03 9.11
C LEU A 207 -12.46 6.79 10.44
N ASP A 208 -12.52 6.04 11.55
CA ASP A 208 -12.08 6.52 12.85
C ASP A 208 -10.55 6.40 12.95
N LYS A 209 -9.87 7.52 12.69
CA LYS A 209 -8.40 7.61 12.66
C LYS A 209 -7.75 7.36 14.02
N GLU A 210 -8.41 7.75 15.11
CA GLU A 210 -7.91 7.55 16.46
C GLU A 210 -7.99 6.07 16.83
N LYS A 211 -9.14 5.44 16.59
CA LYS A 211 -9.32 3.99 16.76
C LYS A 211 -8.35 3.19 15.89
N TYR A 212 -8.10 3.62 14.65
CA TYR A 212 -7.10 2.98 13.78
C TYR A 212 -5.70 3.03 14.43
N LEU A 213 -5.26 4.21 14.87
CA LEU A 213 -3.95 4.35 15.52
C LEU A 213 -3.83 3.50 16.79
N GLU A 214 -4.89 3.44 17.60
CA GLU A 214 -4.94 2.60 18.80
C GLU A 214 -4.75 1.12 18.46
N LEU A 215 -5.56 0.58 17.55
CA LEU A 215 -5.49 -0.82 17.11
C LEU A 215 -4.14 -1.16 16.48
N LEU A 216 -3.56 -0.27 15.67
CA LEU A 216 -2.24 -0.49 15.08
C LEU A 216 -1.16 -0.53 16.17
N ASN A 217 -1.23 0.36 17.16
CA ASN A 217 -0.31 0.37 18.27
C ASN A 217 -0.46 -0.85 19.19
N GLU A 218 -1.65 -1.43 19.33
CA GLU A 218 -1.85 -2.72 20.00
C GLU A 218 -1.07 -3.83 19.27
N LYS A 219 -1.21 -3.93 17.94
CA LYS A 219 -0.45 -4.90 17.12
C LYS A 219 1.06 -4.69 17.18
N ARG A 220 1.51 -3.42 17.18
CA ARG A 220 2.93 -3.08 17.33
C ARG A 220 3.43 -3.47 18.72
N LYS A 221 2.66 -3.22 19.78
CA LYS A 221 2.99 -3.62 21.15
C LYS A 221 3.10 -5.14 21.32
N GLU A 222 2.17 -5.91 20.75
CA GLU A 222 2.17 -7.38 20.78
C GLU A 222 3.46 -7.98 20.19
N THR A 223 4.05 -7.31 19.20
CA THR A 223 5.24 -7.77 18.47
C THR A 223 6.54 -7.12 18.94
N GLY A 224 6.47 -6.28 19.99
CA GLY A 224 7.62 -5.51 20.49
C GLY A 224 8.08 -4.39 19.55
N ALA A 225 7.26 -4.03 18.56
CA ALA A 225 7.53 -2.90 17.68
C ALA A 225 7.29 -1.56 18.38
N ARG A 226 8.05 -0.53 18.01
CA ARG A 226 7.95 0.81 18.60
C ARG A 226 6.59 1.44 18.33
N LEU A 227 5.92 2.00 19.33
CA LEU A 227 4.62 2.65 19.13
C LEU A 227 4.73 3.91 18.26
N LEU A 228 3.72 4.12 17.43
CA LEU A 228 3.57 5.28 16.56
C LEU A 228 2.84 6.40 17.29
N LYS A 229 3.24 7.64 16.99
CA LYS A 229 2.56 8.86 17.44
C LYS A 229 1.90 9.56 16.26
N TYR A 230 0.72 10.10 16.49
CA TYR A 230 0.07 10.97 15.51
C TYR A 230 0.93 12.20 15.22
N GLN A 231 1.05 12.56 13.94
CA GLN A 231 1.79 13.73 13.47
C GLN A 231 0.93 14.52 12.44
N PRO A 232 0.41 15.72 12.78
CA PRO A 232 -0.49 16.48 11.91
C PRO A 232 0.12 16.89 10.56
N LYS A 233 1.43 17.17 10.50
CA LYS A 233 2.07 17.48 9.22
C LYS A 233 2.18 16.28 8.28
N LEU A 234 2.26 15.08 8.87
CA LEU A 234 2.31 13.84 8.11
C LEU A 234 0.90 13.48 7.61
N GLU A 235 -0.15 13.81 8.36
CA GLU A 235 -1.54 13.74 7.87
C GLU A 235 -1.76 14.74 6.73
N LYS A 236 -1.28 15.98 6.85
CA LYS A 236 -1.35 16.93 5.73
C LYS A 236 -0.59 16.44 4.50
N SER A 237 0.54 15.77 4.70
CA SER A 237 1.29 15.11 3.62
C SER A 237 0.48 14.00 2.95
N ALA A 238 -0.20 13.16 3.73
CA ALA A 238 -1.07 12.11 3.23
C ALA A 238 -2.27 12.67 2.46
N GLU A 239 -2.87 13.77 2.92
CA GLU A 239 -3.96 14.48 2.24
C GLU A 239 -3.53 14.97 0.85
N LEU A 240 -2.41 15.72 0.78
CA LEU A 240 -1.85 16.21 -0.48
C LEU A 240 -1.55 15.06 -1.46
N ARG A 241 -1.03 13.96 -0.94
CA ARG A 241 -0.76 12.77 -1.73
C ARG A 241 -2.05 12.14 -2.26
N GLY A 242 -3.07 11.99 -1.42
CA GLY A 242 -4.37 11.42 -1.81
C GLY A 242 -5.08 12.21 -2.90
N GLU A 243 -5.02 13.55 -2.86
CA GLU A 243 -5.56 14.41 -3.93
C GLU A 243 -4.90 14.11 -5.28
N ILE A 244 -3.59 13.86 -5.28
CA ILE A 244 -2.82 13.55 -6.49
C ILE A 244 -3.05 12.11 -6.95
N ILE A 245 -3.15 11.15 -6.03
CA ILE A 245 -3.52 9.75 -6.35
C ILE A 245 -4.83 9.75 -7.13
N LEU A 246 -5.88 10.38 -6.60
CA LEU A 246 -7.19 10.40 -7.26
C LEU A 246 -7.13 11.09 -8.62
N LYS A 247 -6.51 12.27 -8.69
CA LYS A 247 -6.46 13.08 -9.91
C LYS A 247 -5.75 12.39 -11.09
N PHE A 248 -4.70 11.61 -10.81
CA PHE A 248 -3.87 10.96 -11.84
C PHE A 248 -4.01 9.44 -11.87
N ASP A 249 -4.86 8.87 -11.01
CA ASP A 249 -4.93 7.45 -10.69
C ASP A 249 -3.55 6.90 -10.24
N ASP A 250 -2.70 7.72 -9.61
CA ASP A 250 -1.28 7.38 -9.40
C ASP A 250 -0.98 6.77 -8.03
N PHE A 251 -1.43 5.53 -7.81
CA PHE A 251 -1.14 4.74 -6.59
C PHE A 251 0.33 4.27 -6.48
N SER A 252 1.18 4.53 -7.48
CA SER A 252 2.58 4.11 -7.45
C SER A 252 3.44 4.97 -6.52
N PHE A 253 4.34 4.35 -5.76
CA PHE A 253 5.26 5.05 -4.86
C PHE A 253 6.21 6.00 -5.61
N GLU A 254 6.63 5.59 -6.80
CA GLU A 254 7.50 6.34 -7.70
C GLU A 254 6.76 7.51 -8.35
N ALA A 255 5.44 7.60 -8.19
CA ALA A 255 4.58 8.59 -8.82
C ALA A 255 4.80 8.64 -10.35
N THR A 256 4.72 7.48 -10.99
CA THR A 256 5.05 7.28 -12.41
C THR A 256 4.20 8.12 -13.37
N ARG A 257 2.99 8.53 -12.95
CA ARG A 257 2.09 9.37 -13.77
C ARG A 257 2.13 10.84 -13.39
N SER A 258 2.23 11.15 -12.09
CA SER A 258 2.09 12.50 -11.55
C SER A 258 3.42 13.20 -11.25
N GLY A 259 4.49 12.43 -11.01
CA GLY A 259 5.77 12.92 -10.49
C GLY A 259 5.69 13.52 -9.08
N TYR A 260 4.57 13.33 -8.37
CA TYR A 260 4.33 13.86 -7.03
C TYR A 260 4.44 12.74 -5.99
N THR A 261 5.67 12.47 -5.58
CA THR A 261 5.98 11.39 -4.62
C THR A 261 5.57 11.75 -3.20
N MET A 262 5.52 10.74 -2.33
CA MET A 262 5.40 10.91 -0.87
C MET A 262 6.39 11.95 -0.32
N VAL A 263 7.65 11.88 -0.75
CA VAL A 263 8.72 12.78 -0.27
C VAL A 263 8.41 14.24 -0.62
N ARG A 264 7.86 14.49 -1.81
CA ARG A 264 7.42 15.82 -2.21
C ARG A 264 6.24 16.28 -1.37
N ALA A 265 5.26 15.41 -1.14
CA ALA A 265 4.13 15.71 -0.27
C ALA A 265 4.55 16.03 1.18
N MET A 266 5.54 15.32 1.72
CA MET A 266 6.12 15.62 3.04
C MET A 266 6.79 16.99 3.06
N SER A 267 7.61 17.29 2.04
CA SER A 267 8.25 18.59 1.90
C SER A 267 7.23 19.74 1.84
N ASP A 268 6.18 19.59 1.02
CA ASP A 268 5.13 20.60 0.85
C ASP A 268 4.29 20.78 2.12
N SER A 269 4.19 19.76 2.98
CA SER A 269 3.57 19.88 4.30
C SER A 269 4.51 20.43 5.39
N GLY A 270 5.75 20.78 5.02
CA GLY A 270 6.78 21.27 5.95
C GLY A 270 7.26 20.21 6.92
N TYR A 271 7.29 18.94 6.48
CA TYR A 271 7.74 17.77 7.22
C TYR A 271 8.89 17.07 6.49
N SER A 272 9.80 16.48 7.26
CA SER A 272 10.91 15.69 6.71
C SER A 272 11.38 14.68 7.74
N ASN A 273 11.71 13.47 7.28
CA ASN A 273 12.39 12.48 8.10
C ASN A 273 13.31 11.63 7.21
N ILE A 274 14.05 10.69 7.80
CA ILE A 274 15.05 9.87 7.09
C ILE A 274 14.47 8.53 6.62
N THR A 275 13.53 8.00 7.39
CA THR A 275 12.75 6.82 7.02
C THR A 275 11.30 7.26 6.87
N TRP A 276 10.67 6.81 5.80
CA TRP A 276 9.28 7.08 5.50
C TRP A 276 8.65 5.92 4.75
N GLY A 277 7.33 5.83 4.81
CA GLY A 277 6.54 4.83 4.10
C GLY A 277 5.14 5.33 3.81
N GLU A 278 4.56 4.89 2.71
CA GLU A 278 3.21 5.23 2.28
C GLU A 278 2.39 3.93 2.18
N ALA A 279 1.12 3.99 2.55
CA ALA A 279 0.15 2.91 2.33
C ALA A 279 -1.18 3.54 1.90
N PRO A 280 -1.48 3.55 0.59
CA PRO A 280 -2.75 4.01 0.07
C PRO A 280 -3.74 2.84 -0.07
N ASP A 281 -4.97 3.04 0.38
CA ASP A 281 -6.06 2.06 0.29
C ASP A 281 -7.27 2.72 -0.38
N LEU A 282 -7.77 2.15 -1.48
CA LEU A 282 -8.96 2.63 -2.18
C LEU A 282 -10.23 2.17 -1.44
N GLY A 283 -11.07 3.11 -1.03
CA GLY A 283 -12.43 2.85 -0.54
C GLY A 283 -12.77 3.38 0.84
N TYR A 284 -13.92 2.93 1.34
CA TYR A 284 -14.47 3.27 2.66
C TYR A 284 -14.15 2.17 3.67
N PHE A 285 -13.55 2.49 4.81
CA PHE A 285 -13.13 1.47 5.78
C PHE A 285 -13.47 1.83 7.22
N GLU A 286 -13.91 0.82 7.98
CA GLU A 286 -13.87 0.89 9.44
C GLU A 286 -12.42 0.65 9.89
N ALA A 287 -12.02 1.20 11.04
CA ALA A 287 -10.65 1.09 11.52
C ALA A 287 -10.17 -0.37 11.69
N ASP A 288 -11.03 -1.23 12.25
CA ASP A 288 -10.75 -2.66 12.46
C ASP A 288 -10.74 -3.45 11.15
N GLU A 289 -11.54 -3.04 10.16
CA GLU A 289 -11.52 -3.63 8.83
C GLU A 289 -10.22 -3.30 8.09
N LEU A 290 -9.81 -2.02 8.09
CA LEU A 290 -8.58 -1.58 7.42
C LEU A 290 -7.36 -2.31 7.99
N ILE A 291 -7.21 -2.31 9.32
CA ILE A 291 -6.10 -3.01 9.98
C ILE A 291 -6.19 -4.51 9.76
N GLY A 292 -7.38 -5.10 9.85
CA GLY A 292 -7.60 -6.52 9.57
C GLY A 292 -7.06 -6.88 8.19
N ASN A 293 -7.51 -6.19 7.15
CA ASN A 293 -7.09 -6.41 5.77
C ASN A 293 -5.58 -6.20 5.58
N GLN A 294 -5.01 -5.12 6.12
CA GLN A 294 -3.57 -4.86 5.99
C GLN A 294 -2.70 -5.91 6.69
N PHE A 295 -3.19 -6.54 7.78
CA PHE A 295 -2.46 -7.60 8.49
C PHE A 295 -2.67 -8.99 7.88
N GLU A 296 -3.63 -9.17 6.96
CA GLU A 296 -3.80 -10.41 6.20
C GLU A 296 -2.64 -10.63 5.21
N PHE A 297 -2.04 -9.55 4.69
CA PHE A 297 -0.94 -9.61 3.73
C PHE A 297 0.44 -9.53 4.42
N PRO A 298 1.35 -10.51 4.22
CA PRO A 298 2.65 -10.53 4.90
C PRO A 298 3.51 -9.28 4.71
N ASP A 299 3.54 -8.73 3.50
CA ASP A 299 4.34 -7.54 3.19
C ASP A 299 3.78 -6.28 3.84
N SER A 300 2.46 -6.08 3.78
CA SER A 300 1.76 -5.00 4.48
C SER A 300 1.94 -5.11 5.99
N LYS A 301 1.82 -6.30 6.57
CA LYS A 301 2.12 -6.55 7.99
C LYS A 301 3.56 -6.20 8.34
N LYS A 302 4.55 -6.63 7.54
CA LYS A 302 5.97 -6.31 7.77
C LYS A 302 6.21 -4.80 7.70
N PHE A 303 5.59 -4.12 6.74
CA PHE A 303 5.65 -2.67 6.59
C PHE A 303 5.06 -1.97 7.83
N LEU A 304 3.84 -2.33 8.25
CA LEU A 304 3.16 -1.72 9.40
C LEU A 304 3.82 -2.00 10.74
N LEU A 305 4.69 -3.02 10.82
CA LEU A 305 5.48 -3.37 12.01
C LEU A 305 6.92 -2.86 11.96
N ASN A 306 7.31 -2.09 10.93
CA ASN A 306 8.66 -1.57 10.82
C ASN A 306 9.02 -0.69 12.05
N ASN A 307 10.12 -1.04 12.71
CA ASN A 307 10.62 -0.40 13.93
C ASN A 307 11.25 0.97 13.69
N ASP A 308 11.62 1.27 12.44
CA ASP A 308 12.16 2.57 12.08
C ASP A 308 11.08 3.65 12.08
N TYR A 309 9.81 3.26 11.93
CA TYR A 309 8.67 4.18 12.04
C TYR A 309 8.37 4.56 13.48
N GLN A 310 8.09 5.84 13.70
CA GLN A 310 7.87 6.47 15.00
C GLN A 310 6.61 7.36 15.00
N GLU A 311 6.23 7.83 13.82
CA GLU A 311 5.13 8.76 13.61
C GLU A 311 4.25 8.28 12.45
N ILE A 312 2.97 8.64 12.49
CA ILE A 312 1.98 8.36 11.46
C ILE A 312 1.05 9.56 11.25
N GLY A 313 0.67 9.79 10.00
CA GLY A 313 -0.45 10.62 9.62
C GLY A 313 -1.36 9.86 8.67
N ILE A 314 -2.67 10.07 8.79
CA ILE A 314 -3.67 9.34 8.01
C ILE A 314 -4.74 10.28 7.49
N ALA A 315 -4.94 10.29 6.17
CA ALA A 315 -5.90 11.15 5.51
C ALA A 315 -6.96 10.31 4.78
N GLU A 316 -8.22 10.70 4.92
CA GLU A 316 -9.33 10.24 4.11
C GLU A 316 -9.57 11.34 3.07
N VAL A 317 -9.39 11.03 1.79
CA VAL A 317 -9.49 12.01 0.70
C VAL A 317 -10.54 11.55 -0.29
N GLU A 318 -11.55 12.39 -0.50
CA GLU A 318 -12.56 12.20 -1.54
C GLU A 318 -12.18 13.01 -2.79
N GLY A 319 -12.48 12.46 -3.97
CA GLY A 319 -12.21 13.10 -5.25
C GLY A 319 -12.73 12.27 -6.40
N MET A 320 -12.13 12.43 -7.58
CA MET A 320 -12.56 11.71 -8.78
C MET A 320 -11.49 10.72 -9.21
N LEU A 321 -11.85 9.45 -9.41
CA LEU A 321 -11.01 8.42 -10.01
C LEU A 321 -11.71 7.94 -11.29
N ASN A 322 -11.00 7.96 -12.42
CA ASN A 322 -11.56 7.58 -13.73
C ASN A 322 -12.90 8.25 -14.07
N GLY A 323 -13.11 9.49 -13.61
CA GLY A 323 -14.33 10.26 -13.86
C GLY A 323 -15.48 10.01 -12.90
N CYS A 324 -15.26 9.27 -11.81
CA CYS A 324 -16.28 8.99 -10.80
C CYS A 324 -15.84 9.35 -9.38
N PRO A 325 -16.78 9.69 -8.48
CA PRO A 325 -16.44 9.92 -7.09
C PRO A 325 -15.79 8.67 -6.48
N ALA A 326 -14.69 8.87 -5.78
CA ALA A 326 -13.94 7.83 -5.11
C ALA A 326 -13.30 8.41 -3.84
N GLN A 327 -12.93 7.50 -2.93
CA GLN A 327 -12.22 7.83 -1.71
C GLN A 327 -10.95 7.01 -1.64
N VAL A 328 -9.83 7.65 -1.27
CA VAL A 328 -8.59 6.97 -0.89
C VAL A 328 -8.26 7.29 0.56
N ILE A 329 -7.82 6.28 1.30
CA ILE A 329 -7.20 6.43 2.62
C ILE A 329 -5.70 6.36 2.42
N VAL A 330 -4.98 7.43 2.74
CA VAL A 330 -3.52 7.47 2.64
C VAL A 330 -2.94 7.49 4.03
N GLN A 331 -2.07 6.53 4.33
CA GLN A 331 -1.27 6.50 5.55
C GLN A 331 0.18 6.83 5.21
N HIS A 332 0.73 7.85 5.85
CA HIS A 332 2.15 8.16 5.80
C HIS A 332 2.78 7.83 7.15
N PHE A 333 3.89 7.09 7.09
CA PHE A 333 4.72 6.72 8.22
C PHE A 333 6.04 7.44 8.12
N ALA A 334 6.62 7.80 9.25
CA ALA A 334 7.93 8.41 9.29
C ALA A 334 8.68 8.03 10.56
N GLY A 335 10.01 8.07 10.50
CA GLY A 335 10.83 7.98 11.68
C GLY A 335 12.28 8.31 11.44
N TYR A 336 12.97 8.56 12.55
CA TYR A 336 14.36 8.97 12.55
C TYR A 336 15.26 7.78 12.91
N VAL A 337 16.03 7.32 11.93
CA VAL A 337 17.17 6.44 12.15
C VAL A 337 18.41 7.31 12.26
N PRO A 338 19.12 7.34 13.41
CA PRO A 338 20.35 8.11 13.54
C PRO A 338 21.40 7.63 12.51
N PRO A 339 22.25 8.54 12.00
CA PRO A 339 23.38 8.13 11.17
C PRO A 339 24.34 7.23 11.96
N ASN A 340 25.12 6.45 11.21
CA ASN A 340 26.18 5.61 11.75
C ASN A 340 27.53 6.07 11.18
N TYR A 341 27.98 7.25 11.60
CA TYR A 341 29.29 7.77 11.18
C TYR A 341 30.42 6.96 11.82
N ASN A 342 31.46 6.63 11.04
CA ASN A 342 32.65 6.03 11.64
C ASN A 342 33.36 7.06 12.50
N VAL A 343 33.88 6.62 13.65
CA VAL A 343 34.66 7.48 14.56
C VAL A 343 35.82 8.16 13.82
N SER A 344 36.48 7.44 12.91
CA SER A 344 37.58 7.95 12.08
C SER A 344 37.17 9.12 11.18
N ASP A 345 35.94 9.12 10.66
CA ASP A 345 35.47 10.18 9.76
C ASP A 345 35.21 11.46 10.56
N ILE A 346 34.63 11.33 11.76
CA ILE A 346 34.42 12.44 12.69
C ILE A 346 35.78 13.02 13.09
N GLU A 347 36.72 12.17 13.52
CA GLU A 347 38.07 12.60 13.90
C GLU A 347 38.82 13.25 12.73
N GLY A 348 38.63 12.76 11.50
CA GLY A 348 39.20 13.36 10.30
C GLY A 348 38.77 14.82 10.09
N TRP A 349 37.47 15.10 10.18
CA TRP A 349 36.95 16.47 10.08
C TRP A 349 37.41 17.36 11.24
N GLU A 350 37.42 16.84 12.47
CA GLU A 350 37.87 17.58 13.65
C GLU A 350 39.36 17.92 13.59
N ASN A 351 40.19 16.99 13.13
CA ASN A 351 41.62 17.21 12.94
C ASN A 351 41.89 18.25 11.84
N ASN A 352 41.14 18.20 10.74
CA ASN A 352 41.23 19.21 9.68
C ASN A 352 40.84 20.60 10.19
N LEU A 353 39.77 20.69 10.99
CA LEU A 353 39.33 21.93 11.62
C LEU A 353 40.40 22.49 12.57
N ALA A 354 40.99 21.63 13.40
CA ALA A 354 42.02 22.01 14.35
C ALA A 354 43.26 22.56 13.62
N ARG A 355 43.73 21.87 12.58
CA ARG A 355 44.86 22.33 11.75
C ARG A 355 44.59 23.67 11.09
N LEU A 356 43.42 23.86 10.48
CA LEU A 356 43.08 25.14 9.85
C LEU A 356 43.08 26.30 10.85
N LYS A 357 42.53 26.08 12.05
CA LYS A 357 42.55 27.09 13.12
C LYS A 357 43.95 27.38 13.64
N GLU A 358 44.83 26.38 13.67
CA GLU A 358 46.22 26.53 14.07
C GLU A 358 47.01 27.38 13.07
N ILE A 359 46.84 27.15 11.76
CA ILE A 359 47.63 27.84 10.73
C ILE A 359 47.05 29.21 10.33
N LEU A 360 45.76 29.48 10.54
CA LEU A 360 45.10 30.73 10.13
C LEU A 360 45.81 32.00 10.66
N PRO A 361 46.19 32.11 11.95
CA PRO A 361 46.87 33.31 12.46
C PRO A 361 48.18 33.64 11.73
N SER A 362 48.90 32.63 11.26
CA SER A 362 50.12 32.82 10.46
C SER A 362 49.82 33.49 9.12
N TRP A 363 48.77 33.05 8.44
CA TRP A 363 48.30 33.66 7.19
C TRP A 363 47.73 35.06 7.39
N GLU A 364 47.08 35.33 8.53
CA GLU A 364 46.60 36.67 8.86
C GLU A 364 47.75 37.65 9.12
N ASN A 365 48.88 37.17 9.66
CA ASN A 365 50.07 37.96 9.94
C ASN A 365 50.75 38.52 8.68
N ILE A 366 50.45 37.98 7.49
CA ILE A 366 50.90 38.50 6.19
C ILE A 366 50.60 40.00 6.05
N LYS A 367 49.47 40.45 6.61
CA LYS A 367 49.06 41.87 6.60
C LYS A 367 50.07 42.80 7.28
N ASN A 368 50.94 42.26 8.15
CA ASN A 368 51.99 42.99 8.85
C ASN A 368 53.29 43.11 8.05
N SER A 369 53.37 42.55 6.83
CA SER A 369 54.49 42.71 5.88
C SER A 369 54.10 43.69 4.75
N PRO A 370 54.31 45.02 4.91
CA PRO A 370 53.61 46.03 4.11
C PRO A 370 53.95 46.04 2.62
N ASN A 371 55.18 45.64 2.26
CA ASN A 371 55.62 45.61 0.87
C ASN A 371 55.03 44.39 0.14
N LEU A 372 55.17 43.19 0.70
CA LEU A 372 54.63 41.95 0.12
C LEU A 372 53.11 41.90 0.12
N TYR A 373 52.46 42.33 1.21
CA TYR A 373 51.00 42.36 1.25
C TYR A 373 50.41 43.32 0.21
N ARG A 374 51.11 44.41 -0.11
CA ARG A 374 50.66 45.32 -1.18
C ARG A 374 50.81 44.69 -2.57
N GLU A 375 51.87 43.93 -2.80
CA GLU A 375 52.16 43.28 -4.10
C GLU A 375 51.30 42.04 -4.37
N HIS A 376 50.91 41.31 -3.32
CA HIS A 376 50.14 40.05 -3.42
C HIS A 376 48.84 40.08 -2.61
N LYS A 377 48.23 41.26 -2.52
CA LYS A 377 47.05 41.52 -1.69
C LYS A 377 45.91 40.54 -1.98
N ASP A 378 45.59 40.35 -3.25
CA ASP A 378 44.43 39.54 -3.66
C ASP A 378 44.63 38.08 -3.28
N GLN A 379 45.83 37.52 -3.47
CA GLN A 379 46.16 36.15 -3.07
C GLN A 379 46.13 35.98 -1.56
N ALA A 380 46.69 36.94 -0.82
CA ALA A 380 46.70 36.93 0.65
C ALA A 380 45.27 37.03 1.23
N GLU A 381 44.43 37.91 0.68
CA GLU A 381 43.03 38.01 1.10
C GLU A 381 42.22 36.76 0.71
N ARG A 382 42.48 36.19 -0.47
CA ARG A 382 41.79 34.99 -0.94
C ARG A 382 42.10 33.77 -0.08
N ILE A 383 43.37 33.53 0.28
CA ILE A 383 43.70 32.38 1.11
C ILE A 383 43.09 32.51 2.52
N ILE A 384 43.14 33.71 3.12
CA ILE A 384 42.50 33.98 4.42
C ILE A 384 40.98 33.77 4.33
N TYR A 385 40.35 34.22 3.24
CA TYR A 385 38.92 34.01 3.00
C TYR A 385 38.58 32.52 2.91
N ILE A 386 39.31 31.75 2.09
CA ILE A 386 39.07 30.31 1.93
C ILE A 386 39.24 29.59 3.27
N MET A 387 40.29 29.91 4.02
CA MET A 387 40.52 29.28 5.31
C MET A 387 39.39 29.56 6.31
N ASN A 388 38.92 30.81 6.41
CA ASN A 388 37.77 31.16 7.25
C ASN A 388 36.50 30.44 6.80
N LEU A 389 36.24 30.39 5.49
CA LEU A 389 35.10 29.68 4.92
C LEU A 389 35.14 28.18 5.25
N ARG A 390 36.29 27.54 5.04
CA ARG A 390 36.50 26.12 5.36
C ARG A 390 36.37 25.85 6.86
N ILE A 391 36.92 26.70 7.73
CA ILE A 391 36.75 26.58 9.19
C ILE A 391 35.28 26.62 9.58
N SER A 392 34.51 27.55 9.02
CA SER A 392 33.07 27.66 9.28
C SER A 392 32.31 26.41 8.81
N ARG A 393 32.54 25.99 7.56
CA ARG A 393 31.85 24.86 6.93
C ARG A 393 32.20 23.52 7.57
N ILE A 394 33.49 23.24 7.76
CA ILE A 394 33.97 22.02 8.43
C ILE A 394 33.48 21.99 9.88
N GLY A 395 33.44 23.14 10.56
CA GLY A 395 32.87 23.26 11.90
C GLY A 395 31.39 22.81 11.94
N ALA A 396 30.58 23.22 10.97
CA ALA A 396 29.18 22.79 10.86
C ALA A 396 29.06 21.28 10.60
N ILE A 397 29.86 20.74 9.67
CA ILE A 397 29.91 19.29 9.37
C ILE A 397 30.29 18.49 10.61
N ALA A 398 31.43 18.80 11.24
CA ALA A 398 31.95 18.08 12.40
C ALA A 398 30.99 18.15 13.59
N SER A 399 30.37 19.31 13.83
CA SER A 399 29.38 19.47 14.92
C SER A 399 28.16 18.58 14.72
N ARG A 400 27.62 18.48 13.49
CA ARG A 400 26.49 17.58 13.21
C ARG A 400 26.88 16.11 13.32
N MET A 401 28.03 15.74 12.78
CA MET A 401 28.51 14.37 12.86
C MET A 401 28.74 13.94 14.31
N ARG A 402 29.36 14.79 15.13
CA ARG A 402 29.57 14.54 16.57
C ARG A 402 28.27 14.45 17.35
N ALA A 403 27.25 15.23 16.97
CA ALA A 403 25.91 15.14 17.54
C ALA A 403 25.12 13.91 17.07
N ASN A 404 25.71 13.05 16.24
CA ASN A 404 25.07 11.93 15.56
C ASN A 404 23.79 12.35 14.80
N GLN A 405 23.90 13.44 14.04
CA GLN A 405 22.83 14.02 13.23
C GLN A 405 23.16 13.91 11.74
N TRP A 406 22.15 13.63 10.91
CA TRP A 406 22.31 13.68 9.46
C TRP A 406 22.73 15.09 9.03
N LEU A 407 23.67 15.17 8.09
CA LEU A 407 24.00 16.41 7.38
C LEU A 407 22.75 16.88 6.63
N ALA A 408 22.38 18.15 6.78
CA ALA A 408 21.32 18.72 5.95
C ALA A 408 21.87 18.99 4.55
N SER A 409 20.99 19.39 3.63
CA SER A 409 21.34 19.65 2.24
C SER A 409 22.49 20.66 2.11
N GLU A 410 22.56 21.64 3.01
CA GLU A 410 23.63 22.64 3.03
C GLU A 410 24.98 22.04 3.45
N GLU A 411 25.05 21.25 4.53
CA GLU A 411 26.32 20.63 4.92
C GLU A 411 26.78 19.53 3.95
N LYS A 412 25.85 18.84 3.27
CA LYS A 412 26.21 17.94 2.16
C LYS A 412 26.92 18.68 1.03
N LYS A 413 26.39 19.83 0.64
CA LYS A 413 27.02 20.73 -0.34
C LYS A 413 28.39 21.21 0.14
N PHE A 414 28.56 21.49 1.44
CA PHE A 414 29.87 21.84 1.99
C PHE A 414 30.89 20.71 1.84
N VAL A 415 30.49 19.45 2.05
CA VAL A 415 31.35 18.28 1.85
C VAL A 415 31.78 18.17 0.39
N GLU A 416 30.83 18.31 -0.55
CA GLU A 416 31.10 18.25 -2.00
C GLU A 416 32.05 19.36 -2.48
N GLU A 417 31.96 20.56 -1.89
CA GLU A 417 32.76 21.73 -2.29
C GLU A 417 34.13 21.83 -1.60
N ASP A 418 34.39 21.09 -0.50
CA ASP A 418 35.60 21.28 0.32
C ASP A 418 36.89 20.91 -0.43
N GLU A 419 36.85 19.89 -1.30
CA GLU A 419 38.03 19.48 -2.08
C GLU A 419 38.52 20.61 -3.00
N GLY A 420 37.59 21.33 -3.65
CA GLY A 420 37.92 22.48 -4.50
C GLY A 420 38.56 23.61 -3.69
N LEU A 421 37.99 23.93 -2.53
CA LEU A 421 38.53 24.94 -1.61
C LEU A 421 39.91 24.54 -1.06
N TYR A 422 40.11 23.26 -0.74
CA TYR A 422 41.39 22.73 -0.31
C TYR A 422 42.46 22.91 -1.38
N ASN A 423 42.17 22.51 -2.63
CA ASN A 423 43.11 22.61 -3.74
C ASN A 423 43.49 24.07 -4.02
N GLU A 424 42.52 24.99 -4.04
CA GLU A 424 42.78 26.42 -4.20
C GLU A 424 43.64 26.98 -3.06
N GLN A 425 43.35 26.59 -1.81
CA GLN A 425 44.16 26.95 -0.65
C GLN A 425 45.62 26.47 -0.81
N GLN A 426 45.84 25.23 -1.27
CA GLN A 426 47.19 24.69 -1.45
C GLN A 426 47.99 25.42 -2.54
N GLU A 427 47.35 25.74 -3.67
CA GLU A 427 48.01 26.48 -4.74
C GLU A 427 48.37 27.92 -4.33
N LEU A 428 47.45 28.60 -3.64
CA LEU A 428 47.75 29.92 -3.06
C LEU A 428 48.86 29.84 -2.01
N ALA A 429 48.86 28.81 -1.16
CA ALA A 429 49.90 28.62 -0.15
C ALA A 429 51.27 28.40 -0.80
N LYS A 430 51.38 27.56 -1.84
CA LYS A 430 52.62 27.34 -2.59
C LYS A 430 53.12 28.63 -3.22
N LEU A 431 52.23 29.37 -3.89
CA LEU A 431 52.55 30.64 -4.53
C LEU A 431 53.08 31.65 -3.51
N LEU A 432 52.35 31.86 -2.42
CA LEU A 432 52.69 32.81 -1.39
C LEU A 432 54.00 32.43 -0.68
N ASN A 433 54.21 31.16 -0.36
CA ASN A 433 55.46 30.67 0.24
C ASN A 433 56.68 30.72 -0.70
N SER A 434 56.46 30.92 -2.01
CA SER A 434 57.57 31.10 -2.97
C SER A 434 58.21 32.50 -2.88
N TYR A 435 57.53 33.45 -2.23
CA TYR A 435 58.05 34.79 -2.00
C TYR A 435 58.90 34.83 -0.72
N ASN A 436 59.91 35.70 -0.67
CA ASN A 436 60.70 35.92 0.54
C ASN A 436 59.91 36.78 1.54
N TRP A 437 59.50 36.19 2.66
CA TRP A 437 58.65 36.76 3.71
C TRP A 437 59.37 37.69 4.69
#